data_AF-A0A7S7QGN6-F1
#
_entry.id   AF-A0A7S7QGN6-F1
#
_cell.length_a   1.000
_cell.length_b   1.000
_cell.length_c   1.000
_cell.angle_alpha   90.00
_cell.angle_beta   90.00
_cell.angle_gamma   90.00
#
_symmetry.space_group_name_H-M   'P 1'
#
loop_
_entity.id
_entity.type
_entity.pdbx_description
1 polymer ?
#
loop_
_entity_poly.entity_id
_entity_poly.type
_entity_poly.pdbx_seq_one_letter_code
_entity_poly.pdbx_strand_id
1 'polypeptide(L)'
;MDTEPHTLLRSENRRCKIAILSRGDATSRREATAQNSRFVHVFEALAATGIEAVPVVYDETFADTVRDQLLTMDGVLVWVDPIHQGKTRAALDPLLRDVAAKGPWVSAHPDVILKMGVKDVLYRTRHLGWGADTHRYATVDAFRAEFPSRLRAGGPRVLKQNRGNGGQGVWKVETVPNIGATIRVLHALRGSRPEQMPLEDFMARCEPYFGWGGCIIDQAFQPRLPEGMIRCYVSGAKVAGFGHQLIRALIPPPPQGPDSPEAQPGPRIMHGPDAPQFQALRRLMEDEWIPQMMAALGIDEASLPVIWDADFLYGPRDADAADTYVLCEINASSCFAIPDEAPAAIARAVRDRIRRNMASVR
;
A
#
# COMPACT_ATOMS: atom_id res chain seq x y z
N MET A 1 -40.89 40.27 0.38
CA MET A 1 -41.07 39.58 1.68
C MET A 1 -41.76 38.27 1.35
N ASP A 2 -41.12 37.30 0.68
CA ASP A 2 -39.79 36.68 0.97
C ASP A 2 -39.70 36.32 2.45
N THR A 3 -39.62 35.06 2.87
CA THR A 3 -38.85 33.95 2.29
C THR A 3 -39.48 32.60 2.65
N GLU A 4 -39.63 31.72 1.65
CA GLU A 4 -39.81 30.27 1.85
C GLU A 4 -38.48 29.61 2.27
N PRO A 5 -38.50 28.54 3.08
CA PRO A 5 -37.30 27.76 3.34
C PRO A 5 -36.98 26.87 2.13
N HIS A 6 -36.01 27.30 1.32
CA HIS A 6 -35.32 26.44 0.37
C HIS A 6 -34.50 25.37 1.10
N THR A 7 -35.15 24.30 1.55
CA THR A 7 -34.46 23.08 1.99
C THR A 7 -34.53 22.05 0.87
N LEU A 8 -33.57 22.18 -0.05
CA LEU A 8 -32.90 21.12 -0.82
C LEU A 8 -33.69 19.81 -1.02
N LEU A 9 -34.62 19.83 -1.96
CA LEU A 9 -34.84 18.67 -2.84
C LEU A 9 -33.54 18.48 -3.65
N ARG A 10 -32.54 17.78 -3.10
CA ARG A 10 -31.43 17.26 -3.91
C ARG A 10 -32.05 16.33 -4.94
N SER A 11 -32.12 16.80 -6.18
CA SER A 11 -32.79 16.08 -7.27
C SER A 11 -32.24 14.67 -7.38
N GLU A 12 -33.15 13.70 -7.54
CA GLU A 12 -32.83 12.29 -7.80
C GLU A 12 -32.12 12.05 -9.16
N ASN A 13 -31.66 13.12 -9.81
CA ASN A 13 -31.13 13.14 -11.17
C ASN A 13 -29.73 13.80 -11.30
N ARG A 14 -29.09 14.23 -10.20
CA ARG A 14 -27.71 14.72 -10.27
C ARG A 14 -26.75 13.52 -10.36
N ARG A 15 -26.08 13.37 -11.50
CA ARG A 15 -24.98 12.39 -11.63
C ARG A 15 -23.91 12.66 -10.58
N CYS A 16 -23.49 11.60 -9.88
CA CYS A 16 -22.40 11.68 -8.93
C CYS A 16 -21.07 11.95 -9.67
N LYS A 17 -20.31 12.93 -9.19
CA LYS A 17 -19.03 13.35 -9.76
C LYS A 17 -17.86 12.87 -8.90
N ILE A 18 -16.97 12.09 -9.50
CA ILE A 18 -15.80 11.51 -8.83
C ILE A 18 -14.52 12.04 -9.49
N ALA A 19 -13.64 12.64 -8.71
CA ALA A 19 -12.29 12.97 -9.18
C ALA A 19 -11.39 11.73 -9.13
N ILE A 20 -10.62 11.49 -10.19
CA ILE A 20 -9.47 10.58 -10.16
C ILE A 20 -8.21 11.44 -10.09
N LEU A 21 -7.64 11.53 -8.90
CA LEU A 21 -6.49 12.35 -8.57
C LEU A 21 -5.18 11.60 -8.82
N SER A 22 -4.29 12.19 -9.60
CA SER A 22 -2.92 11.68 -9.80
C SER A 22 -1.90 12.80 -9.85
N ARG A 23 -0.62 12.46 -9.61
CA ARG A 23 0.48 13.42 -9.72
C ARG A 23 0.81 13.72 -11.18
N GLY A 24 1.19 14.96 -11.46
CA GLY A 24 1.67 15.42 -12.77
C GLY A 24 2.02 16.90 -12.71
N ASP A 25 2.26 17.54 -13.85
CA ASP A 25 2.61 18.95 -13.94
C ASP A 25 1.50 19.81 -14.59
N ALA A 26 1.78 21.09 -14.81
CA ALA A 26 0.81 22.02 -15.40
C ALA A 26 0.42 21.63 -16.84
N THR A 27 1.33 21.01 -17.60
CA THR A 27 1.05 20.52 -18.95
C THR A 27 0.12 19.32 -18.91
N SER A 28 0.49 18.31 -18.11
CA SER A 28 -0.34 17.13 -17.84
C SER A 28 -1.74 17.53 -17.38
N ARG A 29 -1.87 18.57 -16.54
CA ARG A 29 -3.16 19.09 -16.07
C ARG A 29 -4.03 19.64 -17.20
N ARG A 30 -3.46 20.39 -18.15
CA ARG A 30 -4.21 20.96 -19.27
C ARG A 30 -4.66 19.89 -20.27
N GLU A 31 -3.85 18.85 -20.43
CA GLU A 31 -4.05 17.81 -21.44
C GLU A 31 -4.82 16.59 -20.91
N ALA A 32 -4.98 16.45 -19.59
CA ALA A 32 -5.59 15.27 -18.99
C ALA A 32 -7.05 15.07 -19.44
N THR A 33 -7.31 13.88 -19.97
CA THR A 33 -8.65 13.38 -20.32
C THR A 33 -8.83 12.00 -19.72
N ALA A 34 -10.07 11.50 -19.69
CA ALA A 34 -10.30 10.11 -19.27
C ALA A 34 -9.62 9.11 -20.22
N GLN A 35 -9.57 9.43 -21.52
CA GLN A 35 -9.10 8.55 -22.59
C GLN A 35 -7.57 8.46 -22.68
N ASN A 36 -6.85 9.53 -22.37
CA ASN A 36 -5.38 9.51 -22.33
C ASN A 36 -4.81 9.17 -20.95
N SER A 37 -5.67 8.93 -19.96
CA SER A 37 -5.25 8.55 -18.63
C SER A 37 -4.80 7.09 -18.57
N ARG A 38 -3.75 6.80 -17.80
CA ARG A 38 -3.40 5.42 -17.44
C ARG A 38 -4.53 4.67 -16.71
N PHE A 39 -5.52 5.39 -16.19
CA PHE A 39 -6.69 4.81 -15.52
C PHE A 39 -7.91 4.67 -16.43
N VAL A 40 -7.74 4.68 -17.76
CA VAL A 40 -8.84 4.66 -18.74
C VAL A 40 -9.90 3.60 -18.43
N HIS A 41 -9.51 2.37 -18.09
CA HIS A 41 -10.46 1.31 -17.76
C HIS A 41 -11.24 1.55 -16.46
N VAL A 42 -10.67 2.29 -15.51
CA VAL A 42 -11.41 2.73 -14.31
C VAL A 42 -12.43 3.80 -14.67
N PHE A 43 -12.08 4.76 -15.54
CA PHE A 43 -13.04 5.74 -16.05
C PHE A 43 -14.19 5.05 -16.80
N GLU A 44 -13.88 4.10 -17.69
CA GLU A 44 -14.87 3.32 -18.44
C GLU A 44 -15.81 2.53 -17.51
N ALA A 45 -15.26 1.85 -16.49
CA ALA A 45 -16.04 1.09 -15.53
C ALA A 45 -16.96 1.99 -14.68
N LEU A 46 -16.48 3.18 -14.26
CA LEU A 46 -17.32 4.14 -13.53
C LEU A 46 -18.45 4.68 -14.43
N ALA A 47 -18.13 5.05 -15.67
CA ALA A 47 -19.12 5.53 -16.64
C ALA A 47 -20.20 4.48 -16.93
N ALA A 48 -19.82 3.20 -17.07
CA ALA A 48 -20.76 2.09 -17.25
C ALA A 48 -21.74 1.92 -16.07
N THR A 49 -21.40 2.44 -14.88
CA THR A 49 -22.29 2.46 -13.70
C THR A 49 -23.05 3.78 -13.52
N GLY A 50 -22.96 4.70 -14.48
CA GLY A 50 -23.63 6.01 -14.44
C GLY A 50 -22.92 7.07 -13.60
N ILE A 51 -21.67 6.84 -13.21
CA ILE A 51 -20.85 7.76 -12.42
C ILE A 51 -20.01 8.61 -13.36
N GLU A 52 -20.08 9.94 -13.21
CA GLU A 52 -19.23 10.87 -13.96
C GLU A 52 -17.87 10.94 -13.26
N ALA A 53 -16.81 10.51 -13.94
CA ALA A 53 -15.45 10.58 -13.41
C ALA A 53 -14.60 11.59 -14.18
N VAL A 54 -13.85 12.43 -13.47
CA VAL A 54 -12.99 13.49 -14.06
C VAL A 54 -11.53 13.31 -13.63
N PRO A 55 -10.54 13.44 -14.54
CA PRO A 55 -9.15 13.43 -14.16
C PRO A 55 -8.79 14.73 -13.41
N VAL A 56 -8.01 14.59 -12.34
CA VAL A 56 -7.45 15.72 -11.58
C VAL A 56 -5.96 15.50 -11.43
N VAL A 57 -5.17 16.42 -11.96
CA VAL A 57 -3.71 16.39 -11.84
C VAL A 57 -3.28 17.29 -10.69
N TYR A 58 -2.43 16.76 -9.80
CA TYR A 58 -1.87 17.44 -8.63
C TYR A 58 -0.37 17.70 -8.77
N ASP A 59 -0.01 18.95 -8.48
CA ASP A 59 1.33 19.41 -8.16
C ASP A 59 1.22 20.45 -7.04
N GLU A 60 2.26 20.58 -6.21
CA GLU A 60 2.33 21.57 -5.15
C GLU A 60 2.21 23.00 -5.68
N THR A 61 2.72 23.27 -6.89
CA THR A 61 2.74 24.60 -7.50
C THR A 61 1.36 25.18 -7.82
N PHE A 62 0.30 24.36 -7.83
CA PHE A 62 -1.08 24.77 -8.06
C PHE A 62 -2.07 24.05 -7.14
N ALA A 63 -1.65 23.77 -5.90
CA ALA A 63 -2.41 23.01 -4.92
C ALA A 63 -3.79 23.62 -4.60
N ASP A 64 -3.89 24.95 -4.48
CA ASP A 64 -5.15 25.63 -4.17
C ASP A 64 -6.20 25.43 -5.28
N THR A 65 -5.79 25.54 -6.54
CA THR A 65 -6.65 25.26 -7.69
C THR A 65 -7.14 23.81 -7.70
N VAL A 66 -6.28 22.86 -7.32
CA VAL A 66 -6.69 21.45 -7.19
C VAL A 66 -7.69 21.29 -6.07
N ARG A 67 -7.44 21.89 -4.91
CA ARG A 67 -8.33 21.85 -3.77
C ARG A 67 -9.72 22.37 -4.13
N ASP A 68 -9.80 23.54 -4.76
CA ASP A 68 -11.08 24.15 -5.14
C ASP A 68 -11.84 23.26 -6.14
N GLN A 69 -11.12 22.63 -7.07
CA GLN A 69 -11.72 21.64 -7.97
C GLN A 69 -12.26 20.43 -7.20
N LEU A 70 -11.49 19.86 -6.27
CA LEU A 70 -11.90 18.68 -5.49
C LEU A 70 -13.14 18.97 -4.61
N LEU A 71 -13.28 20.20 -4.09
CA LEU A 71 -14.45 20.61 -3.30
C LEU A 71 -15.77 20.62 -4.08
N THR A 72 -15.71 20.64 -5.42
CA THR A 72 -16.91 20.56 -6.28
C THR A 72 -17.36 19.12 -6.57
N MET A 73 -16.60 18.12 -6.12
CA MET A 73 -16.85 16.70 -6.38
C MET A 73 -17.68 16.06 -5.24
N ASP A 74 -18.25 14.88 -5.50
CA ASP A 74 -18.84 14.06 -4.45
C ASP A 74 -17.81 13.14 -3.79
N GLY A 75 -16.71 12.83 -4.48
CA GLY A 75 -15.63 12.01 -3.94
C GLY A 75 -14.34 12.04 -4.76
N VAL A 76 -13.26 11.53 -4.17
CA VAL A 76 -11.90 11.55 -4.72
C VAL A 76 -11.26 10.16 -4.67
N LEU A 77 -11.01 9.56 -5.82
CA LEU A 77 -10.12 8.42 -6.02
C LEU A 77 -8.67 8.92 -6.07
N VAL A 78 -7.84 8.54 -5.10
CA VAL A 78 -6.47 9.07 -4.98
C VAL A 78 -5.46 8.01 -5.39
N TRP A 79 -4.73 8.30 -6.48
CA TRP A 79 -3.54 7.55 -6.91
C TRP A 79 -2.32 8.47 -6.92
N VAL A 80 -1.77 8.72 -5.73
CA VAL A 80 -0.53 9.49 -5.55
C VAL A 80 0.39 8.74 -4.61
N ASP A 81 1.58 8.41 -5.12
CA ASP A 81 2.62 7.73 -4.34
C ASP A 81 3.04 8.56 -3.12
N PRO A 82 3.39 7.92 -1.98
CA PRO A 82 3.93 8.62 -0.82
C PRO A 82 5.20 9.43 -1.13
N ILE A 83 6.01 8.91 -2.06
CA ILE A 83 7.27 9.50 -2.53
C ILE A 83 7.33 9.35 -4.06
N HIS A 84 7.55 10.44 -4.78
CA HIS A 84 7.64 10.47 -6.25
C HIS A 84 8.62 11.54 -6.72
N GLN A 85 9.73 11.15 -7.37
CA GLN A 85 10.73 12.07 -7.94
C GLN A 85 11.19 13.19 -6.97
N GLY A 86 11.53 12.81 -5.73
CA GLY A 86 11.96 13.76 -4.69
C GLY A 86 10.83 14.54 -4.00
N LYS A 87 9.59 14.40 -4.48
CA LYS A 87 8.39 14.96 -3.85
C LYS A 87 7.73 13.97 -2.91
N THR A 88 6.96 14.48 -1.96
CA THR A 88 6.23 13.67 -0.96
C THR A 88 4.75 14.05 -0.91
N ARG A 89 3.98 13.36 -0.07
CA ARG A 89 2.60 13.74 0.24
C ARG A 89 2.45 14.77 1.37
N ALA A 90 3.54 15.38 1.84
CA ALA A 90 3.51 16.31 2.97
C ALA A 90 2.52 17.49 2.78
N ALA A 91 2.43 18.05 1.57
CA ALA A 91 1.47 19.10 1.24
C ALA A 91 0.09 18.54 0.82
N LEU A 92 0.05 17.35 0.21
CA LEU A 92 -1.18 16.74 -0.28
C LEU A 92 -2.06 16.23 0.87
N ASP A 93 -1.47 15.64 1.91
CA ASP A 93 -2.24 15.02 2.98
C ASP A 93 -3.09 16.04 3.78
N PRO A 94 -2.59 17.22 4.18
CA PRO A 94 -3.42 18.27 4.76
C PRO A 94 -4.56 18.72 3.83
N LEU A 95 -4.28 18.88 2.53
CA LEU A 95 -5.28 19.25 1.52
C LEU A 95 -6.39 18.20 1.44
N LEU A 96 -6.05 16.91 1.37
CA LEU A 96 -7.03 15.82 1.30
C LEU A 96 -7.85 15.70 2.59
N ARG A 97 -7.26 15.97 3.76
CA ARG A 97 -8.02 16.05 5.02
C ARG A 97 -9.03 17.19 4.99
N ASP A 98 -8.62 18.37 4.51
CA ASP A 98 -9.51 19.54 4.39
C ASP A 98 -10.67 19.26 3.40
N VAL A 99 -10.38 18.62 2.27
CA VAL A 99 -11.40 18.17 1.32
C VAL A 99 -12.36 17.19 1.98
N ALA A 100 -11.86 16.16 2.66
CA ALA A 100 -12.69 15.18 3.36
C ALA A 100 -13.61 15.81 4.42
N ALA A 101 -13.09 16.80 5.16
CA ALA A 101 -13.85 17.51 6.19
C ALA A 101 -14.96 18.41 5.62
N LYS A 102 -14.91 18.77 4.34
CA LYS A 102 -15.85 19.71 3.69
C LYS A 102 -16.91 19.03 2.82
N GLY A 103 -16.90 17.71 2.73
CA GLY A 103 -17.97 16.95 2.08
C GLY A 103 -17.49 15.83 1.16
N PRO A 104 -16.62 16.09 0.16
CA PRO A 104 -16.16 15.06 -0.75
C PRO A 104 -15.42 13.95 0.00
N TRP A 105 -15.85 12.70 -0.13
CA TRP A 105 -15.13 11.59 0.53
C TRP A 105 -13.82 11.30 -0.20
N VAL A 106 -12.78 10.89 0.54
CA VAL A 106 -11.47 10.57 -0.01
C VAL A 106 -11.22 9.07 0.12
N SER A 107 -11.03 8.39 -1.02
CA SER A 107 -10.81 6.94 -1.09
C SER A 107 -9.62 6.47 -0.24
N ALA A 108 -8.46 7.07 -0.44
CA ALA A 108 -7.26 6.80 0.33
C ALA A 108 -7.05 7.94 1.34
N HIS A 109 -7.94 8.02 2.34
CA HIS A 109 -7.87 9.06 3.35
C HIS A 109 -6.52 9.02 4.08
N PRO A 110 -5.82 10.16 4.26
CA PRO A 110 -4.49 10.18 4.89
C PRO A 110 -4.43 9.44 6.22
N ASP A 111 -5.44 9.58 7.08
CA ASP A 111 -5.44 8.94 8.41
C ASP A 111 -5.65 7.41 8.36
N VAL A 112 -6.28 6.90 7.29
CA VAL A 112 -6.39 5.46 7.04
C VAL A 112 -5.06 4.92 6.52
N ILE A 113 -4.41 5.64 5.59
CA ILE A 113 -3.08 5.29 5.09
C ILE A 113 -2.09 5.21 6.26
N LEU A 114 -2.13 6.14 7.22
CA LEU A 114 -1.25 6.11 8.39
C LEU A 114 -1.48 4.89 9.30
N LYS A 115 -2.66 4.27 9.26
CA LYS A 115 -2.97 3.07 10.04
C LYS A 115 -2.55 1.79 9.32
N MET A 116 -2.81 1.67 8.01
CA MET A 116 -2.63 0.40 7.28
C MET A 116 -1.57 0.45 6.17
N GLY A 117 -1.27 1.61 5.59
CA GLY A 117 -0.35 1.78 4.45
C GLY A 117 1.10 2.07 4.82
N VAL A 118 1.48 1.87 6.09
CA VAL A 118 2.85 2.04 6.61
C VAL A 118 3.35 0.72 7.20
N LYS A 119 4.66 0.51 7.27
CA LYS A 119 5.20 -0.80 7.70
C LYS A 119 4.84 -1.16 9.15
N ASP A 120 4.52 -0.19 9.99
CA ASP A 120 4.00 -0.42 11.34
C ASP A 120 2.76 -1.35 11.38
N VAL A 121 2.00 -1.43 10.28
CA VAL A 121 0.88 -2.37 10.13
C VAL A 121 1.30 -3.82 10.39
N LEU A 122 2.52 -4.20 10.00
CA LEU A 122 3.06 -5.55 10.20
C LEU A 122 3.19 -5.87 11.68
N TYR A 123 3.66 -4.91 12.48
CA TYR A 123 3.77 -5.08 13.93
C TYR A 123 2.39 -5.08 14.58
N ARG A 124 1.53 -4.11 14.25
CA ARG A 124 0.19 -3.98 14.85
C ARG A 124 -0.72 -5.17 14.56
N THR A 125 -0.52 -5.86 13.43
CA THR A 125 -1.31 -7.02 13.01
C THR A 125 -0.55 -8.36 13.10
N ARG A 126 0.61 -8.40 13.77
CA ARG A 126 1.47 -9.61 13.87
C ARG A 126 0.81 -10.81 14.54
N HIS A 127 -0.29 -10.60 15.25
CA HIS A 127 -1.05 -11.64 15.94
C HIS A 127 -2.15 -12.28 15.07
N LEU A 128 -2.39 -11.75 13.87
CA LEU A 128 -3.33 -12.32 12.90
C LEU A 128 -2.72 -13.52 12.17
N GLY A 129 -3.54 -14.28 11.44
CA GLY A 129 -3.09 -15.49 10.74
C GLY A 129 -1.99 -15.28 9.69
N TRP A 130 -1.83 -14.06 9.16
CA TRP A 130 -0.73 -13.70 8.25
C TRP A 130 0.56 -13.24 8.97
N GLY A 131 0.55 -13.25 10.30
CA GLY A 131 1.60 -12.68 11.13
C GLY A 131 2.89 -13.51 11.08
N ALA A 132 4.01 -12.86 11.39
CA ALA A 132 5.29 -13.53 11.63
C ALA A 132 5.98 -12.87 12.82
N ASP A 133 7.08 -13.45 13.30
CA ASP A 133 7.90 -12.84 14.35
C ASP A 133 8.38 -11.44 13.94
N THR A 134 7.69 -10.45 14.49
CA THR A 134 7.77 -9.04 14.09
C THR A 134 7.92 -8.17 15.32
N HIS A 135 8.92 -7.30 15.30
CA HIS A 135 9.24 -6.36 16.37
C HIS A 135 9.30 -4.93 15.83
N ARG A 136 9.08 -3.97 16.73
CA ARG A 136 9.08 -2.55 16.41
C ARG A 136 10.05 -1.82 17.31
N TYR A 137 11.03 -1.16 16.71
CA TYR A 137 11.90 -0.23 17.41
C TYR A 137 11.36 1.18 17.25
N ALA A 138 10.96 1.80 18.36
CA ALA A 138 10.41 3.15 18.37
C ALA A 138 11.49 4.25 18.33
N THR A 139 12.69 3.94 18.84
CA THR A 139 13.80 4.89 18.98
C THR A 139 15.12 4.23 18.61
N VAL A 140 16.13 5.06 18.34
CA VAL A 140 17.51 4.62 18.11
C VAL A 140 18.03 3.81 19.30
N ASP A 141 17.75 4.27 20.53
CA ASP A 141 18.21 3.58 21.75
C ASP A 141 17.61 2.18 21.89
N ALA A 142 16.29 2.04 21.65
CA ALA A 142 15.63 0.74 21.67
C ALA A 142 16.22 -0.19 20.60
N PHE A 143 16.48 0.33 19.40
CA PHE A 143 17.09 -0.44 18.32
C PHE A 143 18.49 -0.93 18.68
N ARG A 144 19.35 -0.04 19.21
CA ARG A 144 20.71 -0.38 19.65
C ARG A 144 20.71 -1.40 20.79
N ALA A 145 19.77 -1.29 21.73
CA ALA A 145 19.67 -2.19 22.88
C ALA A 145 19.13 -3.58 22.52
N GLU A 146 18.14 -3.66 21.62
CA GLU A 146 17.33 -4.87 21.44
C GLU A 146 17.66 -5.65 20.17
N PHE A 147 18.01 -4.99 19.05
CA PHE A 147 18.26 -5.68 17.78
C PHE A 147 19.39 -6.71 17.82
N PRO A 148 20.54 -6.46 18.49
CA PRO A 148 21.63 -7.42 18.51
C PRO A 148 21.25 -8.79 19.08
N SER A 149 20.44 -8.83 20.15
CA SER A 149 20.01 -10.10 20.75
C SER A 149 18.98 -10.82 19.88
N ARG A 150 18.06 -10.07 19.27
CA ARG A 150 17.05 -10.61 18.35
C ARG A 150 17.68 -11.20 17.09
N LEU A 151 18.66 -10.54 16.51
CA LEU A 151 19.41 -11.05 15.35
C LEU A 151 20.13 -12.36 15.68
N ARG A 152 20.75 -12.46 16.86
CA ARG A 152 21.44 -13.69 17.29
C ARG A 152 20.49 -14.85 17.57
N ALA A 153 19.35 -14.58 18.20
CA ALA A 153 18.41 -15.63 18.60
C ALA A 153 17.47 -16.06 17.47
N GLY A 154 17.04 -15.14 16.61
CA GLY A 154 16.00 -15.36 15.61
C GLY A 154 16.50 -15.65 14.19
N GLY A 155 17.81 -15.71 13.97
CA GLY A 155 18.39 -15.91 12.64
C GLY A 155 18.22 -14.70 11.71
N PRO A 156 18.24 -14.90 10.37
CA PRO A 156 18.10 -13.83 9.39
C PRO A 156 16.87 -12.93 9.62
N ARG A 157 17.09 -11.61 9.65
CA ARG A 157 16.06 -10.58 9.88
C ARG A 157 15.87 -9.71 8.66
N VAL A 158 14.67 -9.16 8.49
CA VAL A 158 14.35 -8.13 7.50
C VAL A 158 13.95 -6.85 8.21
N LEU A 159 14.83 -5.85 8.18
CA LEU A 159 14.55 -4.52 8.69
C LEU A 159 13.85 -3.67 7.63
N LYS A 160 12.81 -2.94 8.02
CA LYS A 160 11.99 -2.10 7.14
C LYS A 160 11.80 -0.73 7.79
N GLN A 161 12.20 0.34 7.11
CA GLN A 161 11.79 1.70 7.51
C GLN A 161 10.28 1.84 7.41
N ASN A 162 9.66 2.63 8.30
CA ASN A 162 8.20 2.72 8.38
C ASN A 162 7.53 3.24 7.08
N ARG A 163 8.17 4.22 6.45
CA ARG A 163 7.69 4.85 5.21
C ARG A 163 8.77 4.75 4.14
N GLY A 164 8.41 4.21 2.99
CA GLY A 164 9.34 4.03 1.87
C GLY A 164 8.63 3.42 0.68
N ASN A 165 9.32 3.37 -0.46
CA ASN A 165 8.84 2.75 -1.69
C ASN A 165 10.00 2.02 -2.38
N GLY A 166 9.69 1.02 -3.22
CA GLY A 166 10.67 0.40 -4.13
C GLY A 166 11.86 -0.28 -3.44
N GLY A 167 11.66 -0.84 -2.24
CA GLY A 167 12.73 -1.51 -1.47
C GLY A 167 13.68 -0.56 -0.74
N GLN A 168 13.49 0.76 -0.83
CA GLN A 168 14.27 1.72 -0.06
C GLN A 168 14.07 1.48 1.45
N GLY A 169 15.18 1.39 2.20
CA GLY A 169 15.17 1.11 3.63
C GLY A 169 14.62 -0.27 4.02
N VAL A 170 14.68 -1.25 3.11
CA VAL A 170 14.37 -2.65 3.39
C VAL A 170 15.65 -3.49 3.28
N TRP A 171 16.09 -4.10 4.37
CA TRP A 171 17.39 -4.77 4.47
C TRP A 171 17.24 -6.18 5.01
N LYS A 172 17.84 -7.16 4.35
CA LYS A 172 18.11 -8.47 4.95
C LYS A 172 19.40 -8.35 5.78
N VAL A 173 19.38 -8.88 6.99
CA VAL A 173 20.50 -8.83 7.94
C VAL A 173 20.73 -10.23 8.50
N GLU A 174 21.98 -10.70 8.44
CA GLU A 174 22.37 -12.05 8.85
C GLU A 174 23.67 -12.00 9.65
N THR A 175 23.78 -12.82 10.69
CA THR A 175 25.06 -13.03 11.37
C THR A 175 26.04 -13.76 10.46
N VAL A 176 27.31 -13.38 10.49
CA VAL A 176 28.37 -14.17 9.86
C VAL A 176 28.97 -15.12 10.90
N PRO A 177 28.93 -16.45 10.68
CA PRO A 177 29.54 -17.40 11.62
C PRO A 177 31.03 -17.12 11.81
N ASN A 178 31.49 -17.21 13.06
CA ASN A 178 32.91 -17.13 13.43
C ASN A 178 33.63 -15.81 13.11
N ILE A 179 32.91 -14.72 12.85
CA ILE A 179 33.50 -13.38 12.61
C ILE A 179 32.86 -12.33 13.52
N GLY A 180 33.28 -12.31 14.79
CA GLY A 180 33.00 -11.23 15.75
C GLY A 180 31.59 -10.63 15.69
N ALA A 181 31.50 -9.30 15.69
CA ALA A 181 30.26 -8.55 15.50
C ALA A 181 29.96 -8.21 14.02
N THR A 182 30.59 -8.91 13.08
CA THR A 182 30.39 -8.69 11.64
C THR A 182 29.09 -9.35 11.19
N ILE A 183 28.31 -8.61 10.42
CA ILE A 183 27.06 -9.05 9.83
C ILE A 183 27.14 -8.98 8.30
N ARG A 184 26.28 -9.75 7.64
CA ARG A 184 26.01 -9.62 6.22
C ARG A 184 24.69 -8.91 6.03
N VAL A 185 24.69 -7.88 5.19
CA VAL A 185 23.49 -7.12 4.85
C VAL A 185 23.25 -7.12 3.35
N LEU A 186 21.98 -7.10 2.94
CA LEU A 186 21.58 -6.93 1.55
C LEU A 186 20.39 -5.99 1.48
N HIS A 187 20.55 -4.88 0.76
CA HIS A 187 19.47 -3.91 0.51
C HIS A 187 18.53 -4.48 -0.56
N ALA A 188 17.22 -4.33 -0.39
CA ALA A 188 16.21 -4.67 -1.39
C ALA A 188 16.20 -3.73 -2.61
N LEU A 189 16.99 -2.65 -2.59
CA LEU A 189 17.11 -1.73 -3.73
C LEU A 189 17.70 -2.46 -4.94
N ARG A 190 17.17 -2.17 -6.13
CA ARG A 190 17.65 -2.79 -7.38
C ARG A 190 19.14 -2.48 -7.56
N GLY A 191 19.93 -3.49 -7.94
CA GLY A 191 21.36 -3.37 -8.19
C GLY A 191 22.24 -3.57 -6.94
N SER A 192 21.65 -3.66 -5.75
CA SER A 192 22.40 -3.86 -4.51
C SER A 192 23.08 -5.23 -4.43
N ARG A 193 24.22 -5.28 -3.74
CA ARG A 193 25.03 -6.48 -3.51
C ARG A 193 25.14 -6.75 -2.01
N PRO A 194 25.40 -8.01 -1.60
CA PRO A 194 25.67 -8.30 -0.20
C PRO A 194 26.93 -7.56 0.28
N GLU A 195 26.83 -6.88 1.42
CA GLU A 195 27.94 -6.22 2.12
C GLU A 195 28.22 -6.95 3.43
N GLN A 196 29.48 -7.05 3.83
CA GLN A 196 29.86 -7.46 5.18
C GLN A 196 30.41 -6.25 5.93
N MET A 197 29.87 -5.98 7.12
CA MET A 197 30.24 -4.81 7.91
C MET A 197 30.00 -5.04 9.41
N PRO A 198 30.61 -4.25 10.30
CA PRO A 198 30.27 -4.26 11.72
C PRO A 198 28.78 -3.97 11.96
N LEU A 199 28.15 -4.68 12.90
CA LEU A 199 26.76 -4.48 13.26
C LEU A 199 26.47 -3.02 13.69
N GLU A 200 27.38 -2.40 14.43
CA GLU A 200 27.24 -1.01 14.88
C GLU A 200 27.15 -0.02 13.72
N ASP A 201 28.04 -0.16 12.72
CA ASP A 201 28.05 0.70 11.53
C ASP A 201 26.75 0.58 10.74
N PHE A 202 26.20 -0.63 10.65
CA PHE A 202 24.90 -0.84 10.00
C PHE A 202 23.75 -0.23 10.81
N MET A 203 23.78 -0.35 12.13
CA MET A 203 22.77 0.28 12.98
C MET A 203 22.81 1.81 12.86
N ALA A 204 24.00 2.40 12.82
CA ALA A 204 24.20 3.83 12.56
C ALA A 204 23.66 4.24 11.19
N ARG A 205 23.86 3.42 10.15
CA ARG A 205 23.29 3.63 8.80
C ARG A 205 21.76 3.67 8.81
N CYS A 206 21.12 2.99 9.75
CA CYS A 206 19.65 2.93 9.88
C CYS A 206 19.06 4.06 10.74
N GLU A 207 19.86 4.84 11.46
CA GLU A 207 19.37 5.91 12.35
C GLU A 207 18.48 6.95 11.65
N PRO A 208 18.75 7.37 10.40
CA PRO A 208 17.86 8.30 9.70
C PRO A 208 16.41 7.79 9.54
N TYR A 209 16.16 6.47 9.64
CA TYR A 209 14.82 5.90 9.52
C TYR A 209 13.89 6.18 10.72
N PHE A 210 14.45 6.64 11.84
CA PHE A 210 13.67 7.15 12.97
C PHE A 210 13.23 8.61 12.76
N GLY A 211 13.73 9.26 11.71
CA GLY A 211 13.27 10.57 11.27
C GLY A 211 11.79 10.58 10.88
N TRP A 212 11.18 11.78 10.86
CA TRP A 212 9.80 12.00 10.42
C TRP A 212 8.73 11.16 11.17
N GLY A 213 8.92 10.95 12.48
CA GLY A 213 8.03 10.14 13.31
C GLY A 213 8.08 8.65 12.96
N GLY A 214 9.21 8.20 12.40
CA GLY A 214 9.44 6.86 11.93
C GLY A 214 9.71 5.85 13.03
N CYS A 215 9.69 4.59 12.64
CA CYS A 215 10.15 3.45 13.42
C CYS A 215 10.83 2.47 12.46
N ILE A 216 11.57 1.51 13.01
CA ILE A 216 12.06 0.37 12.25
C ILE A 216 11.24 -0.85 12.63
N ILE A 217 10.76 -1.54 11.61
CA ILE A 217 10.09 -2.83 11.74
C ILE A 217 11.06 -3.93 11.42
N ASP A 218 11.17 -4.89 12.32
CA ASP A 218 12.04 -6.06 12.23
C ASP A 218 11.17 -7.30 12.11
N GLN A 219 11.21 -7.96 10.96
CA GLN A 219 10.45 -9.17 10.70
C GLN A 219 11.40 -10.35 10.41
N ALA A 220 11.04 -11.57 10.83
CA ALA A 220 11.80 -12.75 10.46
C ALA A 220 11.85 -12.91 8.93
N PHE A 221 13.03 -13.25 8.40
CA PHE A 221 13.18 -13.56 6.98
C PHE A 221 12.38 -14.81 6.61
N GLN A 222 11.69 -14.79 5.46
CA GLN A 222 10.91 -15.91 4.97
C GLN A 222 11.77 -16.78 4.04
N PRO A 223 12.11 -18.04 4.40
CA PRO A 223 13.00 -18.88 3.57
C PRO A 223 12.44 -19.19 2.19
N ARG A 224 11.11 -19.21 2.06
CA ARG A 224 10.38 -19.45 0.80
C ARG A 224 10.25 -18.19 -0.08
N LEU A 225 10.92 -17.09 0.27
CA LEU A 225 10.98 -15.89 -0.58
C LEU A 225 11.31 -16.19 -2.06
N PRO A 226 12.24 -17.11 -2.41
CA PRO A 226 12.52 -17.46 -3.80
C PRO A 226 11.35 -18.09 -4.56
N GLU A 227 10.31 -18.59 -3.88
CA GLU A 227 9.12 -19.16 -4.50
C GLU A 227 8.16 -18.07 -5.03
N GLY A 228 8.39 -16.81 -4.65
CA GLY A 228 7.67 -15.65 -5.16
C GLY A 228 6.83 -14.93 -4.12
N MET A 229 6.08 -13.97 -4.63
CA MET A 229 5.22 -13.07 -3.87
C MET A 229 3.85 -12.98 -4.53
N ILE A 230 2.80 -12.99 -3.71
CA ILE A 230 1.43 -12.78 -4.15
C ILE A 230 1.00 -11.38 -3.70
N ARG A 231 0.67 -10.52 -4.65
CA ARG A 231 -0.06 -9.28 -4.40
C ARG A 231 -1.54 -9.56 -4.45
N CYS A 232 -2.25 -9.44 -3.33
CA CYS A 232 -3.69 -9.52 -3.27
C CYS A 232 -4.29 -8.12 -3.44
N TYR A 233 -4.97 -7.86 -4.54
CA TYR A 233 -5.66 -6.59 -4.80
C TYR A 233 -7.05 -6.63 -4.16
N VAL A 234 -7.44 -5.57 -3.48
CA VAL A 234 -8.69 -5.49 -2.71
C VAL A 234 -9.41 -4.18 -3.02
N SER A 235 -10.71 -4.25 -3.29
CA SER A 235 -11.58 -3.08 -3.40
C SER A 235 -12.53 -3.02 -2.21
N GLY A 236 -12.35 -2.02 -1.34
CA GLY A 236 -13.03 -1.99 -0.05
C GLY A 236 -12.62 -3.21 0.78
N ALA A 237 -13.57 -4.10 1.08
CA ALA A 237 -13.34 -5.35 1.82
C ALA A 237 -13.33 -6.61 0.93
N LYS A 238 -13.40 -6.46 -0.40
CA LYS A 238 -13.53 -7.60 -1.34
C LYS A 238 -12.32 -7.74 -2.24
N VAL A 239 -11.85 -8.97 -2.44
CA VAL A 239 -10.71 -9.23 -3.31
C VAL A 239 -11.11 -8.93 -4.76
N ALA A 240 -10.27 -8.15 -5.43
CA ALA A 240 -10.43 -7.71 -6.81
C ALA A 240 -9.52 -8.47 -7.79
N GLY A 241 -8.57 -9.27 -7.27
CA GLY A 241 -7.70 -10.14 -8.06
C GLY A 241 -6.32 -10.27 -7.42
N PHE A 242 -5.39 -10.88 -8.16
CA PHE A 242 -4.05 -11.23 -7.67
C PHE A 242 -2.98 -10.89 -8.70
N GLY A 243 -1.78 -10.59 -8.22
CA GLY A 243 -0.57 -10.56 -9.03
C GLY A 243 0.46 -11.52 -8.44
N HIS A 244 0.95 -12.49 -9.22
CA HIS A 244 1.98 -13.42 -8.77
C HIS A 244 3.30 -13.13 -9.47
N GLN A 245 4.39 -13.02 -8.71
CA GLN A 245 5.69 -12.62 -9.25
C GLN A 245 6.84 -13.31 -8.51
N LEU A 246 7.81 -13.83 -9.27
CA LEU A 246 9.11 -14.23 -8.71
C LEU A 246 9.90 -12.97 -8.34
N ILE A 247 10.22 -12.84 -7.07
CA ILE A 247 11.01 -11.72 -6.55
C ILE A 247 12.47 -12.12 -6.34
N ARG A 248 13.38 -11.18 -6.61
CA ARG A 248 14.83 -11.35 -6.41
C ARG A 248 15.40 -10.41 -5.35
N ALA A 249 14.59 -9.46 -4.86
CA ALA A 249 14.98 -8.60 -3.76
C ALA A 249 15.34 -9.44 -2.53
N LEU A 250 16.42 -9.07 -1.84
CA LEU A 250 16.94 -9.79 -0.67
C LEU A 250 17.46 -11.22 -0.93
N ILE A 251 17.58 -11.64 -2.19
CA ILE A 251 18.31 -12.85 -2.59
C ILE A 251 19.69 -12.41 -3.10
N PRO A 252 20.80 -13.04 -2.64
CA PRO A 252 22.11 -12.79 -3.23
C PRO A 252 22.05 -12.96 -4.76
N PRO A 253 22.57 -12.00 -5.53
CA PRO A 253 22.59 -12.13 -6.98
C PRO A 253 23.46 -13.33 -7.39
N PRO A 254 23.20 -13.93 -8.56
CA PRO A 254 24.02 -15.00 -9.10
C PRO A 254 25.44 -14.50 -9.42
N PRO A 255 26.42 -15.40 -9.69
CA PRO A 255 27.81 -15.03 -9.94
C PRO A 255 28.01 -14.00 -11.06
N GLN A 256 27.12 -13.99 -12.05
CA GLN A 256 27.10 -13.05 -13.17
C GLN A 256 26.79 -11.60 -12.74
N GLY A 257 26.29 -11.40 -11.53
CA GLY A 257 26.02 -10.10 -10.94
C GLY A 257 24.53 -9.70 -10.92
N PRO A 258 24.21 -8.57 -10.26
CA PRO A 258 22.84 -8.09 -10.04
C PRO A 258 22.15 -7.58 -11.31
N ASP A 259 22.89 -7.37 -12.40
CA ASP A 259 22.36 -6.93 -13.69
C ASP A 259 22.06 -8.11 -14.64
N SER A 260 22.38 -9.34 -14.23
CA SER A 260 22.07 -10.54 -15.02
C SER A 260 20.55 -10.77 -15.14
N PRO A 261 20.08 -11.40 -16.24
CA PRO A 261 18.67 -11.76 -16.40
C PRO A 261 18.12 -12.60 -15.22
N GLU A 262 18.93 -13.50 -14.67
CA GLU A 262 18.55 -14.37 -13.56
C GLU A 262 18.39 -13.60 -12.23
N ALA A 263 19.07 -12.46 -12.09
CA ALA A 263 18.94 -11.54 -10.96
C ALA A 263 17.72 -10.62 -11.07
N GLN A 264 17.08 -10.54 -12.24
CA GLN A 264 15.88 -9.71 -12.42
C GLN A 264 14.63 -10.43 -11.89
N PRO A 265 13.66 -9.68 -11.33
CA PRO A 265 12.36 -10.27 -11.00
C PRO A 265 11.67 -10.76 -12.27
N GLY A 266 10.87 -11.83 -12.14
CA GLY A 266 10.02 -12.30 -13.23
C GLY A 266 8.90 -11.32 -13.56
N PRO A 267 8.17 -11.50 -14.68
CA PRO A 267 6.96 -10.73 -14.94
C PRO A 267 5.93 -10.98 -13.83
N ARG A 268 5.10 -9.97 -13.55
CA ARG A 268 3.93 -10.14 -12.68
C ARG A 268 2.79 -10.71 -13.52
N ILE A 269 2.34 -11.89 -13.16
CA ILE A 269 1.20 -12.55 -13.80
C ILE A 269 -0.06 -12.12 -13.05
N MET A 270 -0.99 -11.46 -13.75
CA MET A 270 -2.25 -11.02 -13.16
C MET A 270 -3.31 -12.12 -13.27
N HIS A 271 -4.14 -12.22 -12.24
CA HIS A 271 -5.22 -13.18 -12.13
C HIS A 271 -6.47 -12.50 -11.57
N GLY A 272 -7.64 -12.91 -12.08
CA GLY A 272 -8.92 -12.51 -11.51
C GLY A 272 -9.16 -13.07 -10.11
N PRO A 273 -10.20 -12.58 -9.40
CA PRO A 273 -10.52 -12.98 -8.03
C PRO A 273 -10.98 -14.44 -7.90
N ASP A 274 -11.40 -15.07 -9.01
CA ASP A 274 -11.87 -16.45 -9.05
C ASP A 274 -10.79 -17.47 -9.46
N ALA A 275 -9.52 -17.04 -9.54
CA ALA A 275 -8.40 -17.92 -9.86
C ALA A 275 -8.30 -19.08 -8.85
N PRO A 276 -8.35 -20.36 -9.28
CA PRO A 276 -8.45 -21.51 -8.38
C PRO A 276 -7.34 -21.58 -7.33
N GLN A 277 -6.10 -21.28 -7.73
CA GLN A 277 -4.92 -21.37 -6.86
C GLN A 277 -4.89 -20.34 -5.72
N PHE A 278 -5.70 -19.28 -5.79
CA PHE A 278 -5.74 -18.23 -4.77
C PHE A 278 -7.04 -18.21 -3.96
N GLN A 279 -7.92 -19.20 -4.12
CA GLN A 279 -9.19 -19.22 -3.39
C GLN A 279 -9.02 -19.39 -1.87
N ALA A 280 -7.98 -20.12 -1.43
CA ALA A 280 -7.66 -20.21 -0.01
C ALA A 280 -7.28 -18.84 0.56
N LEU A 281 -6.33 -18.15 -0.08
CA LEU A 281 -5.92 -16.79 0.29
C LEU A 281 -7.09 -15.79 0.25
N ARG A 282 -7.97 -15.88 -0.77
CA ARG A 282 -9.16 -15.02 -0.87
C ARG A 282 -10.07 -15.16 0.34
N ARG A 283 -10.40 -16.39 0.74
CA ARG A 283 -11.26 -16.65 1.90
C ARG A 283 -10.62 -16.14 3.19
N LEU A 284 -9.33 -16.43 3.40
CA LEU A 284 -8.58 -15.89 4.54
C LEU A 284 -8.62 -14.35 4.57
N MET A 285 -8.43 -13.69 3.43
CA MET A 285 -8.51 -12.23 3.33
C MET A 285 -9.92 -11.69 3.66
N GLU A 286 -10.95 -12.19 2.99
CA GLU A 286 -12.31 -11.63 3.08
C GLU A 286 -13.02 -12.00 4.38
N ASP A 287 -12.88 -13.25 4.84
CA ASP A 287 -13.69 -13.80 5.93
C ASP A 287 -13.02 -13.60 7.30
N GLU A 288 -11.68 -13.48 7.34
CA GLU A 288 -10.92 -13.43 8.59
C GLU A 288 -10.05 -12.19 8.71
N TRP A 289 -9.07 -12.02 7.82
CA TRP A 289 -7.97 -11.09 8.07
C TRP A 289 -8.34 -9.62 7.86
N ILE A 290 -9.16 -9.29 6.84
CA ILE A 290 -9.65 -7.91 6.67
C ILE A 290 -10.52 -7.49 7.87
N PRO A 291 -11.55 -8.27 8.30
CA PRO A 291 -12.31 -7.97 9.51
C PRO A 291 -11.43 -7.80 10.76
N GLN A 292 -10.49 -8.70 11.00
CA GLN A 292 -9.61 -8.64 12.17
C GLN A 292 -8.64 -7.45 12.11
N MET A 293 -8.08 -7.14 10.94
CA MET A 293 -7.24 -5.96 10.73
C MET A 293 -8.02 -4.68 10.99
N MET A 294 -9.25 -4.56 10.49
CA MET A 294 -10.11 -3.40 10.77
C MET A 294 -10.30 -3.20 12.27
N ALA A 295 -10.61 -4.26 13.00
CA ALA A 295 -10.76 -4.21 14.46
C ALA A 295 -9.45 -3.81 15.16
N ALA A 296 -8.32 -4.44 14.80
CA ALA A 296 -7.01 -4.16 15.40
C ALA A 296 -6.51 -2.73 15.13
N LEU A 297 -6.89 -2.15 13.99
CA LEU A 297 -6.45 -0.83 13.56
C LEU A 297 -7.45 0.29 13.87
N GLY A 298 -8.67 -0.05 14.30
CA GLY A 298 -9.77 0.89 14.47
C GLY A 298 -10.11 1.57 13.14
N ILE A 299 -10.34 0.77 12.10
CA ILE A 299 -10.74 1.24 10.77
C ILE A 299 -12.16 0.75 10.52
N ASP A 300 -13.08 1.68 10.28
CA ASP A 300 -14.43 1.33 9.85
C ASP A 300 -14.41 0.84 8.39
N GLU A 301 -15.27 -0.11 8.06
CA GLU A 301 -15.37 -0.65 6.70
C GLU A 301 -15.63 0.46 5.65
N ALA A 302 -16.44 1.45 6.03
CA ALA A 302 -16.73 2.62 5.20
C ALA A 302 -15.48 3.48 4.93
N SER A 303 -14.43 3.37 5.74
CA SER A 303 -13.16 4.09 5.60
C SER A 303 -12.09 3.31 4.83
N LEU A 304 -12.30 2.02 4.52
CA LEU A 304 -11.33 1.25 3.73
C LEU A 304 -11.07 1.90 2.36
N PRO A 305 -9.83 1.82 1.82
CA PRO A 305 -9.57 2.31 0.49
C PRO A 305 -10.42 1.62 -0.58
N VAL A 306 -10.83 2.39 -1.60
CA VAL A 306 -11.57 1.82 -2.75
C VAL A 306 -10.70 0.86 -3.55
N ILE A 307 -9.39 1.03 -3.51
CA ILE A 307 -8.41 0.07 -4.00
C ILE A 307 -7.20 0.11 -3.07
N TRP A 308 -6.74 -1.07 -2.67
CA TRP A 308 -5.51 -1.27 -1.93
C TRP A 308 -4.96 -2.66 -2.26
N ASP A 309 -3.71 -2.92 -1.90
CA ASP A 309 -3.11 -4.24 -2.06
C ASP A 309 -2.34 -4.69 -0.82
N ALA A 310 -2.29 -6.00 -0.61
CA ALA A 310 -1.50 -6.66 0.42
C ALA A 310 -0.53 -7.65 -0.27
N ASP A 311 0.76 -7.49 0.00
CA ASP A 311 1.81 -8.37 -0.53
C ASP A 311 2.13 -9.47 0.47
N PHE A 312 2.08 -10.72 0.01
CA PHE A 312 2.34 -11.92 0.79
C PHE A 312 3.54 -12.68 0.25
N LEU A 313 4.38 -13.16 1.15
CA LEU A 313 5.33 -14.24 0.89
C LEU A 313 4.74 -15.55 1.37
N TYR A 314 5.19 -16.66 0.80
CA TYR A 314 4.89 -17.97 1.36
C TYR A 314 5.57 -18.17 2.71
N GLY A 315 4.80 -18.54 3.72
CA GLY A 315 5.28 -18.98 5.01
C GLY A 315 5.58 -20.49 5.04
N PRO A 316 6.03 -21.03 6.18
CA PRO A 316 6.17 -22.48 6.36
C PRO A 316 4.87 -23.20 6.02
N ARG A 317 4.94 -24.34 5.32
CA ARG A 317 3.73 -25.13 5.08
C ARG A 317 3.15 -25.63 6.41
N ASP A 318 1.84 -25.73 6.46
CA ASP A 318 1.15 -26.28 7.63
C ASP A 318 1.31 -27.82 7.71
N ALA A 319 0.64 -28.43 8.69
CA ALA A 319 0.69 -29.87 8.92
C ALA A 319 0.14 -30.70 7.74
N ASP A 320 -0.74 -30.11 6.92
CA ASP A 320 -1.34 -30.73 5.75
C ASP A 320 -0.57 -30.40 4.46
N ALA A 321 0.64 -29.83 4.59
CA ALA A 321 1.48 -29.33 3.51
C ALA A 321 0.83 -28.21 2.67
N ALA A 322 -0.19 -27.53 3.20
CA ALA A 322 -0.82 -26.39 2.55
C ALA A 322 0.06 -25.14 2.69
N ASP A 323 -0.11 -24.20 1.75
CA ASP A 323 0.60 -22.92 1.80
C ASP A 323 0.03 -22.02 2.90
N THR A 324 0.92 -21.46 3.71
CA THR A 324 0.63 -20.33 4.59
C THR A 324 1.19 -19.05 3.97
N TYR A 325 0.71 -17.90 4.45
CA TYR A 325 1.04 -16.60 3.86
C TYR A 325 1.50 -15.64 4.95
N VAL A 326 2.60 -14.93 4.69
CA VAL A 326 3.16 -13.93 5.59
C VAL A 326 3.05 -12.55 4.97
N LEU A 327 2.37 -11.64 5.65
CA LEU A 327 2.20 -10.26 5.19
C LEU A 327 3.54 -9.53 5.17
N CYS A 328 3.83 -8.86 4.05
CA CYS A 328 5.07 -8.14 3.83
C CYS A 328 4.89 -6.64 3.72
N GLU A 329 3.81 -6.19 3.10
CA GLU A 329 3.38 -4.80 3.07
C GLU A 329 1.90 -4.67 2.69
N ILE A 330 1.33 -3.52 3.00
CA ILE A 330 0.06 -3.06 2.47
C ILE A 330 0.30 -1.72 1.77
N ASN A 331 -0.22 -1.58 0.55
CA ASN A 331 -0.23 -0.33 -0.21
C ASN A 331 -1.66 0.18 -0.29
N ALA A 332 -1.90 1.44 0.08
CA ALA A 332 -3.25 1.99 0.19
C ALA A 332 -3.48 3.30 -0.59
N SER A 333 -2.47 3.82 -1.29
CA SER A 333 -2.50 5.17 -1.88
C SER A 333 -2.18 5.25 -3.37
N SER A 334 -1.67 4.18 -3.97
CA SER A 334 -1.16 4.22 -5.35
C SER A 334 -1.14 2.86 -6.05
N CYS A 335 -2.07 1.96 -5.69
CA CYS A 335 -2.13 0.60 -6.22
C CYS A 335 -2.41 0.56 -7.73
N PHE A 336 -1.36 0.34 -8.53
CA PHE A 336 -1.39 0.28 -9.99
C PHE A 336 -0.11 -0.42 -10.49
N ALA A 337 -0.04 -1.18 -11.58
CA ALA A 337 -1.07 -1.81 -12.40
C ALA A 337 -1.99 -2.77 -11.60
N ILE A 338 -3.20 -2.98 -12.09
CA ILE A 338 -4.28 -3.76 -11.44
C ILE A 338 -4.79 -4.87 -12.38
N PRO A 339 -5.38 -5.96 -11.84
CA PRO A 339 -6.04 -7.01 -12.65
C PRO A 339 -7.20 -6.46 -13.48
N ASP A 340 -7.53 -7.17 -14.57
CA ASP A 340 -8.56 -6.75 -15.54
C ASP A 340 -9.97 -6.62 -14.90
N GLU A 341 -10.25 -7.39 -13.85
CA GLU A 341 -11.51 -7.34 -13.11
C GLU A 341 -11.58 -6.20 -12.08
N ALA A 342 -10.44 -5.62 -11.70
CA ALA A 342 -10.36 -4.62 -10.66
C ALA A 342 -11.09 -3.30 -10.99
N PRO A 343 -11.07 -2.74 -12.21
CA PRO A 343 -11.88 -1.58 -12.58
C PRO A 343 -13.37 -1.75 -12.27
N ALA A 344 -13.94 -2.91 -12.59
CA ALA A 344 -15.34 -3.21 -12.29
C ALA A 344 -15.59 -3.33 -10.78
N ALA A 345 -14.66 -3.90 -10.02
CA ALA A 345 -14.74 -3.96 -8.56
C ALA A 345 -14.69 -2.56 -7.93
N ILE A 346 -13.78 -1.70 -8.40
CA ILE A 346 -13.67 -0.30 -8.00
C ILE A 346 -14.99 0.44 -8.25
N ALA A 347 -15.56 0.32 -9.45
CA ALA A 347 -16.83 0.98 -9.77
C ALA A 347 -17.98 0.54 -8.86
N ARG A 348 -18.06 -0.77 -8.53
CA ARG A 348 -19.02 -1.28 -7.54
C ARG A 348 -18.80 -0.67 -6.15
N ALA A 349 -17.57 -0.65 -5.65
CA ALA A 349 -17.26 -0.09 -4.34
C ALA A 349 -17.58 1.41 -4.25
N VAL A 350 -17.28 2.18 -5.31
CA VAL A 350 -17.65 3.61 -5.40
C VAL A 350 -19.17 3.78 -5.36
N ARG A 351 -19.91 3.02 -6.17
CA ARG A 351 -21.38 3.08 -6.19
C ARG A 351 -21.99 2.76 -4.82
N ASP A 352 -21.48 1.73 -4.15
CA ASP A 352 -22.00 1.32 -2.85
C ASP A 352 -21.66 2.34 -1.75
N ARG A 353 -20.53 3.06 -1.87
CA ARG A 353 -20.21 4.20 -1.00
C ARG A 353 -21.14 5.39 -1.26
N ILE A 354 -21.43 5.72 -2.52
CA ILE A 354 -22.39 6.78 -2.89
C ILE A 354 -23.77 6.48 -2.31
N ARG A 355 -24.25 5.24 -2.43
CA ARG A 355 -25.55 4.80 -1.87
C ARG A 355 -25.61 4.96 -0.36
N ARG A 356 -24.57 4.55 0.37
CA ARG A 356 -24.48 4.72 1.83
C ARG A 356 -24.51 6.18 2.26
N ASN A 357 -23.76 7.04 1.57
CA ASN A 357 -23.72 8.46 1.88
C ASN A 357 -25.08 9.14 1.63
N MET A 358 -25.81 8.75 0.58
CA MET A 358 -27.17 9.26 0.35
C MET A 358 -28.17 8.79 1.41
N ALA A 359 -28.01 7.56 1.92
CA ALA A 359 -28.86 7.02 2.98
C ALA A 359 -28.60 7.67 4.35
N SER A 360 -27.36 8.13 4.61
CA SER A 360 -26.99 8.83 5.85
C SER A 360 -27.47 10.28 5.93
N VAL A 361 -27.92 10.86 4.81
CA VAL A 361 -28.37 12.27 4.71
C VAL A 361 -29.90 12.36 4.67
N ARG A 362 -30.60 11.23 4.54
CA ARG A 362 -32.05 11.09 4.74
C ARG A 362 -32.32 10.71 6.18
#